data_AF-A0A976EES9-F1
#
_entry.id   AF-A0A976EES9-F1
#
_cell.length_a   1.000
_cell.length_b   1.000
_cell.length_c   1.000
_cell.angle_alpha   90.00
_cell.angle_beta   90.00
_cell.angle_gamma   90.00
#
_symmetry.space_group_name_H-M   'P 1'
#
loop_
_entity.id
_entity.type
_entity.pdbx_description
1 polymer ?
#
loop_
_entity_poly.entity_id
_entity_poly.type
_entity_poly.pdbx_seq_one_letter_code
_entity_poly.pdbx_strand_id
1 'polypeptide(L)' 'MIHYEHFTLSNGLQVYVHQDHSTPMRRSILSTTSARRTNFAHLFEHLIFGSSKHVPVYDEPLQEVNVSIFWKSQ' A
#
# COMPACT_ATOMS: atom_id res chain seq x y z
N MET A 1 -22.63 10.93 -1.21
CA MET A 1 -21.93 10.40 -0.01
C MET A 1 -21.17 9.16 -0.43
N ILE A 2 -19.93 8.99 0.03
CA ILE A 2 -19.10 7.82 -0.29
C ILE A 2 -19.35 6.76 0.79
N HIS A 3 -19.77 5.57 0.41
CA HIS A 3 -19.96 4.44 1.33
C HIS A 3 -18.63 3.75 1.56
N TYR A 4 -18.19 3.65 2.81
CA TYR A 4 -16.99 2.89 3.19
C TYR A 4 -17.26 2.11 4.48
N GLU A 5 -16.62 0.95 4.58
CA GLU A 5 -16.56 0.16 5.81
C GLU A 5 -15.28 0.50 6.57
N HIS A 6 -15.38 0.58 7.89
CA HIS A 6 -14.25 0.84 8.78
C HIS A 6 -14.22 -0.16 9.92
N PHE A 7 -13.07 -0.78 10.13
CA PHE A 7 -12.83 -1.66 11.26
C PHE A 7 -11.35 -1.66 11.66
N THR A 8 -11.08 -2.02 12.91
CA THR A 8 -9.74 -2.11 13.47
C THR A 8 -9.37 -3.58 13.65
N LEU A 9 -8.22 -3.97 13.10
CA LEU A 9 -7.66 -5.31 13.29
C LEU A 9 -7.13 -5.49 14.73
N SER A 10 -6.99 -6.73 15.18
CA SER A 10 -6.49 -7.04 16.53
C SER A 10 -5.07 -6.54 16.80
N ASN A 11 -4.28 -6.28 15.74
CA ASN A 11 -2.95 -5.68 15.81
C ASN A 11 -2.95 -4.13 15.81
N GLY A 12 -4.14 -3.50 15.85
CA GLY A 12 -4.30 -2.04 15.88
C GLY A 12 -4.30 -1.35 14.53
N LEU A 13 -4.18 -2.08 13.41
CA LEU A 13 -4.31 -1.49 12.07
C LEU A 13 -5.76 -1.06 11.81
N GLN A 14 -5.92 0.21 11.45
CA GLN A 14 -7.19 0.76 10.99
C GLN A 14 -7.33 0.48 9.50
N VAL A 15 -8.42 -0.18 9.12
CA VAL A 15 -8.70 -0.56 7.74
C VAL A 15 -9.96 0.15 7.28
N TYR A 16 -9.84 0.82 6.14
CA TYR A 16 -10.94 1.50 5.46
C TYR A 16 -11.15 0.83 4.11
N VAL A 17 -12.34 0.29 3.87
CA VAL A 17 -12.67 -0.41 2.62
C VAL A 17 -13.77 0.36 1.90
N HIS A 18 -13.45 0.82 0.69
CA HIS A 18 -14.43 1.37 -0.24
C HIS A 18 -14.57 0.41 -1.42
N GLN A 19 -15.75 -0.19 -1.56
CA GLN A 19 -16.06 -1.06 -2.70
C GLN A 19 -16.81 -0.25 -3.75
N ASP A 20 -16.24 -0.18 -4.94
CA ASP A 20 -16.85 0.47 -6.10
C ASP A 20 -16.92 -0.54 -7.25
N HIS A 21 -18.14 -0.84 -7.71
CA HIS A 21 -18.40 -1.78 -8.80
C HIS A 21 -18.49 -1.07 -10.16
N SER A 22 -18.42 0.26 -10.19
CA SER A 22 -18.49 1.05 -11.43
C SER A 22 -17.19 0.97 -12.25
N THR A 23 -16.08 0.59 -11.62
CA THR A 23 -14.78 0.44 -12.28
C THR A 23 -14.13 -0.90 -11.91
N PRO A 24 -13.41 -1.55 -12.84
CA PRO A 24 -12.63 -2.76 -12.54
C PRO A 24 -11.31 -2.46 -11.80
N MET A 25 -11.09 -1.21 -11.37
CA MET A 25 -9.83 -0.77 -10.77
C MET A 25 -9.82 -1.03 -9.26
N ARG A 26 -8.73 -1.61 -8.75
CA ARG A 26 -8.48 -1.77 -7.31
C ARG A 26 -7.27 -0.95 -6.90
N ARG A 27 -7.39 -0.21 -5.81
CA ARG A 27 -6.30 0.57 -5.22
C ARG A 27 -6.21 0.30 -3.72
N SER A 28 -4.99 0.11 -3.24
CA SER A 28 -4.67 0.08 -1.82
C SER A 28 -3.70 1.21 -1.51
N ILE A 29 -3.87 1.85 -0.36
CA ILE A 29 -2.99 2.91 0.12
C ILE A 29 -2.60 2.53 1.55
N LEU A 30 -1.29 2.37 1.78
CA LEU A 30 -0.73 2.19 3.10
C LEU A 30 -0.09 3.52 3.52
N SER A 31 -0.46 4.02 4.69
CA SER A 31 0.17 5.21 5.28
C SER A 31 0.60 4.89 6.69
N THR A 32 1.85 5.22 7.03
CA THR A 32 2.38 5.05 8.39
C THR A 32 2.78 6.41 8.95
N THR A 33 2.28 6.75 10.13
CA THR A 33 2.63 8.01 10.81
C THR A 33 3.82 7.79 11.73
N SER A 34 5.05 7.85 11.19
CA SER A 34 6.26 7.82 12.03
C SER A 34 7.00 9.16 11.97
N ALA A 35 6.67 10.06 12.90
CA ALA A 35 7.22 11.43 12.94
C ALA A 35 8.72 11.53 13.28
N ARG A 36 9.35 10.42 13.70
CA ARG A 36 10.70 10.43 14.28
C ARG A 36 11.83 10.11 13.30
N ARG A 37 11.55 9.59 12.10
CA ARG A 37 12.57 9.24 11.09
C ARG A 37 12.05 9.32 9.65
N THR A 38 11.61 10.50 9.20
CA THR A 38 11.09 10.72 7.84
C THR A 38 12.03 10.25 6.72
N ASN A 39 13.32 10.56 6.78
CA ASN A 39 14.30 10.11 5.77
C ASN A 39 14.51 8.59 5.76
N PHE A 40 14.42 7.94 6.93
CA PHE A 40 14.56 6.48 7.01
C PHE A 40 13.27 5.77 6.59
N ALA A 41 12.11 6.38 6.85
CA ALA A 41 10.82 5.87 6.40
C ALA A 41 10.76 5.81 4.87
N HIS A 42 11.25 6.83 4.16
CA HIS A 42 11.34 6.83 2.70
C HIS A 42 12.25 5.72 2.17
N LEU A 43 13.44 5.56 2.75
CA LEU A 43 14.35 4.46 2.37
C LEU A 43 13.74 3.09 2.66
N PHE A 44 13.05 2.94 3.79
CA PHE A 44 12.39 1.69 4.17
C PHE A 44 11.25 1.32 3.22
N GLU A 45 10.47 2.32 2.81
CA GLU A 45 9.45 2.19 1.77
C GLU A 45 10.04 1.65 0.46
N HIS A 46 11.16 2.22 -0.03
CA HIS A 46 11.85 1.68 -1.19
C HIS A 46 12.32 0.23 -1.03
N LEU A 47 12.74 -0.16 0.17
CA LEU A 47 13.25 -1.51 0.44
C LEU A 47 12.12 -2.56 0.54
N ILE A 48 10.94 -2.20 1.07
CA ILE A 48 9.80 -3.13 1.21
C ILE A 48 9.34 -3.69 -0.14
N PHE A 49 9.44 -2.90 -1.22
CA PHE A 49 8.99 -3.29 -2.55
C PHE A 49 10.11 -3.84 -3.43
N GLY A 50 11.34 -3.97 -2.92
CA GLY A 50 12.41 -4.63 -3.67
C GLY A 50 12.27 -6.15 -3.64
N SER A 51 12.19 -6.73 -2.43
CA SER A 51 12.11 -8.17 -2.24
C SER A 51 11.49 -8.53 -0.90
N SER A 52 10.93 -9.73 -0.81
CA SER A 52 10.42 -10.32 0.42
C SER A 52 10.81 -11.80 0.50
N LYS A 53 10.64 -12.40 1.68
CA LYS A 53 10.88 -13.83 1.90
C LYS A 53 10.10 -14.74 0.94
N HIS A 54 8.92 -14.31 0.49
CA HIS A 54 8.03 -15.11 -0.36
C HIS A 54 8.06 -14.68 -1.83
N VAL A 55 8.58 -13.48 -2.14
CA VAL A 55 8.65 -12.93 -3.49
C VAL A 55 10.01 -12.23 -3.64
N PRO A 56 10.99 -12.86 -4.30
CA PRO A 56 12.35 -12.33 -4.40
C PRO A 56 12.45 -11.09 -5.29
N VAL A 57 11.57 -10.95 -6.29
CA VAL A 57 11.47 -9.76 -7.15
C VAL A 57 10.01 -9.34 -7.22
N TYR A 58 9.68 -8.18 -6.66
CA TYR A 58 8.28 -7.74 -6.56
C TYR A 58 7.73 -7.17 -7.88
N ASP A 59 8.62 -6.64 -8.73
CA ASP A 59 8.23 -5.94 -9.96
C ASP A 59 7.78 -6.88 -11.09
N GLU A 60 8.39 -8.06 -11.22
CA GLU A 60 8.09 -9.04 -12.27
C GLU A 60 6.59 -9.35 -12.42
N PRO A 61 5.88 -9.81 -11.37
CA PRO A 61 4.46 -10.12 -11.49
C PRO A 61 3.60 -8.88 -11.72
N LEU A 62 4.05 -7.68 -11.34
CA LEU A 62 3.28 -6.44 -11.50
C LEU A 62 3.35 -5.89 -12.93
N GLN A 63 4.51 -6.06 -13.59
CA GLN A 63 4.70 -5.67 -14.99
C GLN A 63 3.82 -6.50 -15.93
N GLU A 64 3.65 -7.80 -15.65
CA GLU A 64 2.81 -8.69 -16.46
C GLU A 64 1.33 -8.27 -16.49
N VAL A 65 0.83 -7.63 -15.41
CA VAL A 65 -0.58 -7.25 -15.26
C VAL A 65 -0.84 -5.74 -15.39
N ASN A 66 0.14 -4.97 -15.89
CA ASN A 66 0.04 -3.52 -16.06
C ASN A 66 -0.34 -2.76 -14.77
N VAL A 67 0.19 -3.21 -13.61
CA VAL A 67 -0.02 -2.52 -12.33
C VAL A 67 1.05 -1.45 -12.15
N SER A 68 0.65 -0.27 -11.66
CA SER A 68 1.58 0.83 -11.33
C SER A 68 1.64 1.06 -9.83
N ILE A 69 2.85 1.14 -9.28
CA ILE A 69 3.12 1.57 -7.90
C ILE A 69 3.63 3.01 -7.94
N PHE A 70 3.06 3.86 -7.09
CA PHE A 70 3.46 5.26 -6.98
C PHE A 70 3.87 5.59 -5.56
N TRP A 71 4.92 6.40 -5.46
CA TRP A 71 5.45 6.94 -4.21
C TRP A 71 5.11 8.42 -4.15
N LYS A 72 4.50 8.84 -3.05
CA LYS A 72 4.35 10.27 -2.77
C LYS A 72 5.26 10.62 -1.60
N SER A 73 6.48 11.06 -1.91
CA SER A 73 7.30 11.75 -0.92
C SER A 73 6.56 13.03 -0.51
N GLN A 74 6.42 13.25 0.79
CA GLN A 74 6.22 14.61 1.29
C GLN A 74 7.49 15.43 1.10
#